data_AF-A0A3R8R0Q8-F1
#
_entry.id   AF-A0A3R8R0Q8-F1
#
_cell.length_a   1.000
_cell.length_b   1.000
_cell.length_c   1.000
_cell.angle_alpha   90.00
_cell.angle_beta   90.00
_cell.angle_gamma   90.00
#
_symmetry.space_group_name_H-M   'P 1'
#
loop_
_entity.id
_entity.type
_entity.pdbx_description
1 polymer ?
#
loop_
_entity_poly.entity_id
_entity_poly.type
_entity_poly.pdbx_seq_one_letter_code
_entity_poly.pdbx_strand_id
1 'polypeptide(L)' 'MSEAQHLVQAAATLKQVASGSSPAQLTAPTPCAEFDVRALINHLLLWGPSLEAAARGERVAPPCRGRGQDLR' A
#
# COMPACT_ATOMS: atom_id res chain seq x y z
N MET A 1 -23.22 -1.39 3.35
CA MET A 1 -22.10 -1.98 2.58
C MET A 1 -21.34 -2.91 3.50
N SER A 2 -20.83 -4.02 2.98
CA SER A 2 -20.02 -4.95 3.80
C SER A 2 -18.56 -4.49 3.89
N GLU A 3 -17.84 -4.96 4.91
CA GLU A 3 -16.40 -4.71 5.07
C GLU A 3 -15.58 -5.10 3.82
N ALA A 4 -15.95 -6.21 3.18
CA ALA A 4 -15.31 -6.66 1.94
C ALA A 4 -15.53 -5.66 0.78
N GLN A 5 -16.69 -5.01 0.70
CA GLN A 5 -16.94 -3.98 -0.30
C GLN A 5 -16.05 -2.75 -0.07
N HIS A 6 -15.79 -2.36 1.18
CA HIS A 6 -14.87 -1.27 1.49
C HIS A 6 -13.44 -1.58 1.03
N LEU A 7 -12.96 -2.80 1.25
CA LEU A 7 -11.63 -3.22 0.81
C LEU A 7 -11.49 -3.23 -0.72
N VAL A 8 -12.49 -3.76 -1.43
CA VAL A 8 -12.49 -3.76 -2.90
C VAL A 8 -12.46 -2.33 -3.46
N GLN A 9 -13.28 -1.44 -2.90
CA GLN A 9 -13.32 -0.04 -3.33
C GLN A 9 -11.99 0.67 -3.05
N ALA A 10 -11.42 0.49 -1.85
CA ALA A 10 -10.14 1.08 -1.48
C ALA A 10 -8.99 0.60 -2.40
N ALA A 11 -8.95 -0.71 -2.70
CA ALA A 11 -7.95 -1.28 -3.59
C ALA A 11 -8.08 -0.75 -5.03
N ALA A 12 -9.30 -0.58 -5.53
CA ALA A 12 -9.55 0.00 -6.85
C ALA A 12 -9.06 1.45 -6.93
N THR A 13 -9.37 2.27 -5.92
CA THR A 13 -8.90 3.66 -5.84
C THR A 13 -7.38 3.74 -5.75
N LEU A 14 -6.74 2.90 -4.92
CA LEU A 14 -5.27 2.88 -4.80
C LEU A 14 -4.61 2.51 -6.13
N LYS A 15 -5.15 1.51 -6.84
CA LYS A 15 -4.66 1.12 -8.17
C LYS A 15 -4.72 2.29 -9.16
N GLN A 16 -5.84 3.02 -9.19
CA GLN A 16 -5.99 4.18 -10.06
C GLN A 16 -4.94 5.26 -9.76
N VAL A 17 -4.79 5.64 -8.49
CA VAL A 17 -3.81 6.65 -8.06
C VAL A 17 -2.37 6.22 -8.40
N ALA A 18 -2.00 4.99 -8.08
CA ALA A 18 -0.66 4.47 -8.36
C ALA A 18 -0.36 4.44 -9.87
N SER A 19 -1.33 4.03 -10.69
CA SER A 19 -1.18 3.99 -12.16
C SER A 19 -1.16 5.36 -12.82
N GLY A 20 -1.84 6.35 -12.24
CA GLY A 20 -1.96 7.70 -12.78
C GLY A 20 -0.86 8.66 -12.32
N SER A 21 -0.02 8.25 -11.38
CA SER A 21 1.01 9.11 -10.80
C SER A 21 2.26 9.18 -11.69
N SER A 22 2.67 10.39 -12.05
CA SER A 22 3.97 10.62 -12.70
C SER A 22 5.14 10.44 -11.70
N PRO A 23 6.37 10.16 -12.18
CA PRO A 23 7.54 10.03 -11.32
C PRO A 23 7.79 11.24 -10.40
N ALA A 24 7.53 12.46 -10.89
CA ALA A 24 7.69 13.69 -10.11
C ALA A 24 6.66 13.84 -8.99
N GLN A 25 5.43 13.33 -9.19
CA GLN A 25 4.40 13.35 -8.15
C GLN A 25 4.66 12.32 -7.06
N LEU A 26 5.39 11.25 -7.36
CA LEU A 26 5.73 10.22 -6.37
C LEU A 26 6.64 10.74 -5.26
N THR A 27 7.37 11.84 -5.47
CA THR A 27 8.22 12.47 -4.45
C THR A 27 7.54 13.67 -3.77
N ALA A 28 6.26 13.93 -4.07
CA ALA A 28 5.54 15.04 -3.47
C ALA A 28 5.26 14.76 -1.97
N PRO A 29 5.27 15.80 -1.12
CA PRO A 29 4.95 15.64 0.30
C PRO A 29 3.47 15.27 0.48
N THR A 30 3.18 14.53 1.54
CA THR A 30 1.80 14.31 2.00
C THR A 30 1.53 15.09 3.30
N PRO A 31 0.26 15.29 3.70
CA PRO A 31 -0.05 15.87 5.01
C PRO A 31 0.51 15.07 6.19
N CYS A 32 0.77 13.77 6.00
CA CYS A 32 1.49 12.94 6.96
C CYS A 32 3.00 13.12 6.72
N ALA A 33 3.68 13.87 7.58
CA ALA A 33 5.11 14.23 7.41
C ALA A 33 6.07 13.02 7.30
N GLU A 34 5.63 11.83 7.68
CA GLU A 34 6.39 10.58 7.59
C GLU A 34 6.44 9.99 6.17
N PHE A 35 5.57 10.44 5.26
CA PHE A 35 5.41 9.85 3.94
C PHE A 35 5.45 10.92 2.83
N ASP A 36 6.31 10.70 1.83
CA ASP A 36 6.02 11.17 0.48
C ASP A 36 4.98 10.26 -0.19
N VAL A 37 4.46 10.66 -1.35
CA VAL A 37 3.42 9.88 -2.05
C VAL A 37 3.86 8.43 -2.31
N ARG A 38 5.13 8.22 -2.69
CA ARG A 38 5.70 6.89 -2.91
C ARG A 38 5.68 6.06 -1.62
N ALA A 39 6.15 6.61 -0.52
CA ALA A 39 6.20 5.94 0.76
C ALA A 39 4.80 5.59 1.26
N LEU A 40 3.81 6.47 1.05
CA LEU A 40 2.41 6.20 1.37
C LEU A 40 1.82 5.05 0.53
N ILE A 41 2.03 5.07 -0.80
CA ILE A 41 1.56 3.99 -1.68
C ILE A 41 2.21 2.65 -1.27
N ASN A 42 3.51 2.65 -1.02
CA ASN A 42 4.23 1.45 -0.57
C ASN A 42 3.74 0.94 0.79
N HIS A 43 3.38 1.86 1.71
CA HIS A 43 2.81 1.49 3.00
C HIS A 43 1.49 0.73 2.85
N LEU A 44 0.64 1.13 1.91
CA LEU A 44 -0.62 0.44 1.62
C LEU A 44 -0.38 -0.90 0.90
N LEU A 45 0.52 -0.92 -0.09
CA LEU A 45 0.84 -2.14 -0.86
C LEU A 45 1.56 -3.22 -0.05
N LEU A 46 2.19 -2.85 1.08
CA LEU A 46 2.85 -3.78 2.01
C LEU A 46 1.95 -4.96 2.39
N TRP A 47 0.64 -4.73 2.52
CA TRP A 47 -0.32 -5.72 2.98
C TRP A 47 -0.83 -6.66 1.88
N GLY A 48 -0.59 -6.37 0.60
CA GLY A 48 -1.11 -7.14 -0.54
C GLY A 48 -0.86 -8.66 -0.41
N PRO A 49 0.41 -9.10 -0.28
CA PRO A 49 0.74 -10.53 -0.13
C PRO A 49 0.07 -11.17 1.09
N SER A 50 0.00 -10.45 2.22
CA SER A 50 -0.64 -10.92 3.45
C SER A 50 -2.14 -11.14 3.26
N LEU A 51 -2.82 -10.20 2.59
CA LEU A 51 -4.25 -10.28 2.29
C LEU A 51 -4.57 -11.39 1.29
N GLU A 52 -3.77 -11.53 0.23
CA GLU A 52 -3.96 -12.58 -0.78
C GLU A 52 -3.83 -13.99 -0.19
N ALA A 53 -2.82 -14.21 0.64
CA ALA A 53 -2.64 -15.49 1.31
C ALA A 53 -3.72 -15.75 2.37
N ALA A 54 -4.15 -14.72 3.12
CA ALA A 54 -5.29 -14.86 4.03
C ALA A 54 -6.56 -15.27 3.27
N ALA A 55 -6.79 -14.74 2.06
CA ALA A 55 -7.90 -15.15 1.20
C ALA A 55 -7.81 -16.61 0.73
N ARG A 56 -6.60 -17.17 0.64
CA ARG A 56 -6.34 -18.60 0.36
C ARG A 56 -6.32 -19.48 1.61
N GLY A 57 -6.48 -18.91 2.81
CA GLY A 57 -6.35 -19.64 4.07
C GLY A 57 -4.91 -20.03 4.43
N GLU A 58 -3.92 -19.38 3.80
CA GLU A 58 -2.50 -19.61 4.04
C GLU A 58 -1.97 -18.72 5.17
N ARG A 59 -0.97 -19.21 5.91
CA ARG A 59 -0.23 -18.36 6.85
C ARG A 59 0.85 -17.60 6.10
N VAL A 60 0.91 -16.29 6.32
CA VAL A 60 2.03 -15.45 5.86
C VAL A 60 2.96 -15.24 7.03
N ALA A 61 4.25 -15.48 6.81
CA ALA A 61 5.27 -15.02 7.76
C ALA A 61 5.08 -13.50 7.96
N PRO A 62 5.18 -12.96 9.18
CA PRO A 62 5.01 -11.53 9.41
C PRO A 62 5.83 -10.75 8.39
N PRO A 63 5.30 -9.64 7.80
CA PRO A 63 6.06 -8.89 6.83
C PRO A 63 7.42 -8.56 7.44
N CYS A 64 8.50 -9.09 6.85
CA CYS A 64 9.84 -8.62 7.14
C CYS A 64 9.78 -7.11 6.95
N ARG A 65 10.16 -6.31 7.95
CA ARG A 65 10.23 -4.84 7.85
C ARG A 65 10.74 -4.49 6.45
N GLY A 66 9.87 -3.94 5.60
CA GLY A 66 10.18 -3.74 4.19
C GLY A 66 11.45 -2.92 4.07
N ARG A 67 12.34 -3.24 3.12
CA ARG A 67 13.63 -2.58 2.83
C ARG A 67 13.57 -1.06 2.53
N GLY A 68 12.45 -0.38 2.80
CA GLY A 68 12.27 1.06 2.67
C GLY A 68 12.45 1.86 3.97
N GLN A 69 12.77 1.21 5.10
CA GLN A 69 13.03 1.87 6.40
C GLN A 69 14.53 1.97 6.74
N ASP A 70 15.41 1.42 5.90
CA ASP A 70 16.88 1.45 6.04
C ASP A 70 17.57 2.52 5.16
N LEU A 71 16.80 3.40 4.50
CA LEU A 71 17.34 4.48 3.65
C LEU A 71 17.19 5.88 4.28
N ARG A 72 17.31 6.00 5.60
CA ARG A 72 17.53 7.32 6.23
C ARG A 72 19.01 7.62 6.38
#